data_AF-W5MP06-F1
#
_entry.id   AF-W5MP06-F1
#
_cell.length_a   1.000
_cell.length_b   1.000
_cell.length_c   1.000
_cell.angle_alpha   90.00
_cell.angle_beta   90.00
_cell.angle_gamma   90.00
#
_symmetry.space_group_name_H-M   'P 1'
#
loop_
_entity.id
_entity.type
_entity.pdbx_description
1 polymer ?
#
loop_
_entity_poly.entity_id
_entity_poly.type
_entity_poly.pdbx_seq_one_letter_code
_entity_poly.pdbx_strand_id
1 'polypeptide(L)'
;MRISGARHGSLALLLAAAVSTAHVSALGSAGHRSSIERTYELTKYLEHQLRDIKHTYLSYLGPPFSDPDFAPPRPNSSALALPSAATRFELWKGLENRARLLQNHRAYSLLLGAVRELAQSTVCPYLQRSLLHFCTGLDGLLGSISGLLTALGYPLPPTE
;
A
#
# COMPACT_ATOMS: atom_id res chain seq x y z
N MET A 1 -35.87 -43.80 -35.54
CA MET A 1 -35.90 -42.37 -35.18
C MET A 1 -35.68 -42.22 -33.68
N ARG A 2 -34.50 -41.78 -33.23
CA ARG A 2 -34.23 -41.21 -31.90
C ARG A 2 -32.77 -40.75 -31.81
N ILE A 3 -32.49 -39.57 -32.37
CA ILE A 3 -31.26 -38.80 -32.10
C ILE A 3 -31.70 -37.68 -31.16
N SER A 4 -31.77 -37.92 -29.86
CA SER A 4 -32.20 -36.86 -28.91
C SER A 4 -31.57 -36.94 -27.51
N GLY A 5 -30.56 -37.80 -27.30
CA GLY A 5 -29.90 -37.94 -25.99
C GLY A 5 -28.62 -37.10 -25.84
N ALA A 6 -27.80 -36.99 -26.89
CA ALA A 6 -26.44 -36.44 -26.77
C ALA A 6 -26.40 -34.90 -26.63
N ARG A 7 -27.33 -34.19 -27.27
CA ARG A 7 -27.36 -32.70 -27.27
C ARG A 7 -27.65 -32.11 -25.89
N HIS A 8 -28.50 -32.75 -25.09
CA HIS A 8 -28.89 -32.28 -23.76
C HIS A 8 -27.73 -32.41 -22.76
N GLY A 9 -26.95 -33.48 -22.84
CA GLY A 9 -25.76 -33.69 -22.00
C GLY A 9 -24.66 -32.67 -22.27
N SER A 10 -24.37 -32.38 -23.55
CA SER A 10 -23.37 -31.36 -23.91
C SER A 10 -23.78 -29.94 -23.52
N LEU A 11 -25.07 -29.59 -23.64
CA LEU A 11 -25.59 -28.28 -23.21
C LEU A 11 -25.56 -28.14 -21.69
N ALA A 12 -25.91 -29.20 -20.94
CA ALA A 12 -25.82 -29.20 -19.48
C ALA A 12 -24.37 -29.03 -18.99
N LEU A 13 -23.40 -29.66 -19.66
CA LEU A 13 -21.99 -29.53 -19.32
C LEU A 13 -21.46 -28.10 -19.59
N LEU A 14 -21.87 -27.50 -20.72
CA LEU A 14 -21.51 -26.12 -21.07
C LEU A 14 -22.13 -25.09 -20.11
N LEU A 15 -23.38 -25.32 -19.68
CA LEU A 15 -24.04 -24.47 -18.68
C LEU A 15 -23.39 -24.61 -17.30
N ALA A 16 -23.03 -25.83 -16.88
CA ALA A 16 -22.31 -26.05 -15.63
C ALA A 16 -20.92 -25.38 -15.65
N ALA A 17 -20.21 -25.44 -16.77
CA ALA A 17 -18.93 -24.75 -16.97
C ALA A 17 -19.09 -23.23 -16.96
N ALA A 18 -20.14 -22.69 -17.61
CA ALA A 18 -20.44 -21.26 -17.60
C ALA A 18 -20.85 -20.75 -16.21
N VAL A 19 -21.65 -21.51 -15.46
CA VAL A 19 -22.01 -21.18 -14.07
C VAL A 19 -20.79 -21.24 -13.15
N SER A 20 -19.93 -22.25 -13.31
CA SER A 20 -18.71 -22.37 -12.50
C SER A 20 -17.75 -21.22 -12.77
N THR A 21 -17.54 -20.85 -14.03
CA THR A 21 -16.67 -19.72 -14.41
C THR A 21 -17.23 -18.37 -13.96
N ALA A 22 -18.55 -18.16 -14.06
CA ALA A 22 -19.21 -16.96 -13.55
C ALA A 22 -19.14 -16.87 -12.02
N HIS A 23 -19.32 -17.98 -11.30
CA HIS A 23 -19.25 -18.02 -9.84
C HIS A 23 -17.82 -17.78 -9.33
N VAL A 24 -16.81 -18.36 -9.97
CA VAL A 24 -15.39 -18.11 -9.69
C VAL A 24 -15.02 -16.64 -9.96
N SER A 25 -15.54 -16.07 -11.04
CA SER A 25 -15.33 -14.65 -11.37
C SER A 25 -16.01 -13.71 -10.37
N ALA A 26 -17.21 -14.05 -9.90
CA ALA A 26 -17.93 -13.28 -8.88
C ALA A 26 -17.24 -13.36 -7.50
N LEU A 27 -16.76 -14.55 -7.09
CA LEU A 27 -15.95 -14.70 -5.87
C LEU A 27 -14.63 -13.93 -5.97
N GLY A 28 -13.96 -13.95 -7.12
CA GLY A 28 -12.76 -13.15 -7.37
C GLY A 28 -13.02 -11.66 -7.22
N SER A 29 -14.10 -11.15 -7.81
CA SER A 29 -14.50 -9.74 -7.73
C SER A 29 -14.86 -9.31 -6.29
N ALA A 30 -15.60 -10.14 -5.55
CA ALA A 30 -15.91 -9.90 -4.14
C ALA A 30 -14.64 -9.94 -3.25
N GLY A 31 -13.73 -10.87 -3.54
CA GLY A 31 -12.42 -10.97 -2.92
C GLY A 31 -11.59 -9.69 -3.12
N HIS A 32 -11.54 -9.19 -4.36
CA HIS A 32 -10.84 -7.96 -4.71
C HIS A 32 -11.41 -6.74 -3.97
N ARG A 33 -12.74 -6.58 -3.93
CA ARG A 33 -13.37 -5.47 -3.21
C ARG A 33 -13.00 -5.47 -1.72
N SER A 34 -13.04 -6.65 -1.09
CA SER A 34 -12.64 -6.79 0.32
C SER A 34 -11.14 -6.55 0.56
N SER A 35 -10.30 -6.86 -0.43
CA SER A 35 -8.84 -6.63 -0.36
C SER A 35 -8.51 -5.13 -0.50
N ILE A 36 -9.17 -4.44 -1.44
CA ILE A 36 -9.04 -2.99 -1.62
C ILE A 36 -9.48 -2.26 -0.36
N GLU A 37 -10.63 -2.62 0.21
CA GLU A 37 -11.15 -2.02 1.42
C GLU A 37 -10.19 -2.21 2.61
N ARG A 38 -9.71 -3.44 2.84
CA ARG A 38 -8.70 -3.69 3.89
C ARG A 38 -7.41 -2.91 3.67
N THR A 39 -6.93 -2.84 2.42
CA THR A 39 -5.73 -2.07 2.07
C THR A 39 -5.92 -0.60 2.39
N TYR A 40 -7.09 -0.05 2.05
CA TYR A 40 -7.44 1.34 2.32
C TYR A 40 -7.58 1.63 3.82
N GLU A 41 -8.26 0.78 4.58
CA GLU A 41 -8.35 0.95 6.03
C GLU A 41 -6.96 0.87 6.71
N LEU A 42 -6.07 0.02 6.20
CA LEU A 42 -4.69 -0.02 6.66
C LEU A 42 -3.94 1.29 6.36
N THR A 43 -4.16 1.92 5.20
CA THR A 43 -3.57 3.24 4.93
C THR A 43 -4.02 4.30 5.91
N LYS A 44 -5.31 4.32 6.28
CA LYS A 44 -5.85 5.28 7.27
C LYS A 44 -5.27 5.05 8.66
N TYR A 45 -5.17 3.78 9.05
CA TYR A 45 -4.57 3.39 10.33
C TYR A 45 -3.12 3.88 10.42
N LEU A 46 -2.33 3.66 9.37
CA LEU A 46 -0.94 4.11 9.30
C LEU A 46 -0.84 5.64 9.29
N GLU A 47 -1.72 6.34 8.58
CA GLU A 47 -1.76 7.80 8.61
C GLU A 47 -1.98 8.35 10.04
N HIS A 48 -2.88 7.72 10.80
CA HIS A 48 -3.11 8.09 12.20
C HIS A 48 -1.87 7.80 13.06
N GLN A 49 -1.31 6.59 12.98
CA GLN A 49 -0.07 6.23 13.69
C GLN A 49 1.09 7.18 13.37
N LEU A 50 1.24 7.60 12.11
CA LEU A 50 2.29 8.51 11.69
C LEU A 50 2.15 9.90 12.30
N ARG A 51 0.91 10.40 12.46
CA ARG A 51 0.67 11.69 13.14
C ARG A 51 1.13 11.63 14.60
N ASP A 52 0.82 10.55 15.30
CA ASP A 52 1.20 10.37 16.71
C ASP A 52 2.72 10.22 16.87
N ILE A 53 3.35 9.45 15.99
CA ILE A 53 4.81 9.30 15.93
C ILE A 53 5.48 10.64 15.65
N LYS A 54 4.99 11.41 14.67
CA LYS A 54 5.52 12.74 14.35
C LYS A 54 5.43 13.65 15.56
N HIS A 55 4.28 13.71 16.22
CA HIS A 55 4.10 14.54 17.40
C HIS A 55 5.09 14.16 18.51
N THR A 56 5.20 12.86 18.81
CA THR A 56 6.14 12.32 19.80
C THR A 56 7.59 12.65 19.44
N TYR A 57 7.95 12.50 18.16
CA TYR A 57 9.30 12.76 17.67
C TYR A 57 9.70 14.23 17.84
N LEU A 58 8.83 15.16 17.43
CA LEU A 58 9.10 16.59 17.55
C LEU A 58 9.16 17.04 19.02
N SER A 59 8.26 16.52 19.86
CA SER A 59 8.31 16.75 21.31
C SER A 59 9.59 16.21 21.94
N TYR A 60 10.09 15.05 21.48
CA TYR A 60 11.34 14.46 21.95
C TYR A 60 12.57 15.29 21.55
N LEU A 61 12.58 15.91 20.36
CA LEU A 61 13.65 16.79 19.93
C LEU A 61 13.70 18.11 20.73
N GLY A 62 12.57 18.55 21.28
CA GLY A 62 12.45 19.81 22.02
C GLY A 62 12.64 21.05 21.14
N PRO A 63 12.72 22.26 21.74
CA PRO A 63 12.88 23.49 20.98
C PRO A 63 14.18 23.53 20.15
N PRO A 64 14.16 24.06 18.92
CA PRO A 64 13.03 24.71 18.27
C PRO A 64 12.07 23.73 17.55
N PHE A 65 12.39 22.44 17.47
CA PHE A 65 11.62 21.46 16.70
C PHE A 65 10.23 21.14 17.28
N SER A 66 10.04 21.33 18.59
CA SER A 66 8.75 21.19 19.25
C SER A 66 7.83 22.40 19.07
N ASP A 67 8.34 23.53 18.58
CA ASP A 67 7.57 24.77 18.47
C ASP A 67 6.69 24.74 17.21
N PRO A 68 5.38 25.08 17.30
CA PRO A 68 4.46 24.96 16.16
C PRO A 68 4.76 25.95 15.03
N ASP A 69 5.40 27.08 15.34
CA ASP A 69 5.76 28.13 14.40
C ASP A 69 7.17 27.93 13.79
N PHE A 70 7.90 26.92 14.24
CA PHE A 70 9.23 26.64 13.74
C PHE A 70 9.16 25.98 12.35
N ALA A 71 9.58 26.74 11.34
CA ALA A 71 9.83 26.21 10.00
C ALA A 71 11.33 25.96 9.84
N PRO A 72 11.80 24.70 9.84
CA PRO A 72 13.22 24.43 9.65
C PRO A 72 13.69 24.96 8.28
N PRO A 73 14.87 25.58 8.20
CA PRO A 73 15.42 26.03 6.93
C PRO A 73 15.57 24.81 6.00
N ARG A 74 14.93 24.87 4.82
CA ARG A 74 15.01 23.79 3.84
C ARG A 74 16.46 23.72 3.35
N PRO A 75 17.21 22.64 3.62
CA PRO A 75 18.61 22.58 3.19
C PRO A 75 18.65 22.65 1.66
N ASN A 76 19.44 23.58 1.13
CA ASN A 76 19.68 23.78 -0.30
C ASN A 76 20.49 22.62 -0.93
N SER A 77 20.86 21.62 -0.12
CA SER A 77 21.86 20.60 -0.42
C SER A 77 21.27 19.20 -0.27
N SER A 78 21.44 18.42 -1.32
CA SER A 78 21.01 17.03 -1.51
C SER A 78 21.78 15.99 -0.69
N ALA A 79 22.68 16.41 0.21
CA ALA A 79 23.58 15.50 0.95
C ALA A 79 22.88 14.58 1.97
N LEU A 80 21.65 14.89 2.37
CA LEU A 80 20.75 14.08 3.20
C LEU A 80 19.39 13.87 2.50
N ALA A 81 19.39 13.88 1.16
CA ALA A 81 18.16 13.74 0.39
C ALA A 81 17.63 12.31 0.49
N LEU A 82 16.57 12.13 1.28
CA LEU A 82 15.70 10.97 1.15
C LEU A 82 15.28 10.83 -0.32
N PRO A 83 15.31 9.61 -0.89
CA PRO A 83 14.82 9.40 -2.25
C PRO A 83 13.41 9.97 -2.38
N SER A 84 13.20 10.87 -3.34
CA SER A 84 11.90 11.49 -3.50
C SER A 84 10.86 10.45 -3.93
N ALA A 85 10.00 10.11 -2.98
CA ALA A 85 8.76 9.36 -3.20
C ALA A 85 7.57 10.28 -3.55
N ALA A 86 7.75 11.59 -3.41
CA ALA A 86 6.66 12.55 -3.44
C ALA A 86 6.28 12.91 -4.87
N THR A 87 5.09 12.47 -5.28
CA THR A 87 4.43 12.95 -6.49
C THR A 87 3.37 13.96 -6.10
N ARG A 88 3.31 15.09 -6.80
CA ARG A 88 2.27 16.11 -6.57
C ARG A 88 0.90 15.45 -6.70
N PHE A 89 0.00 15.72 -5.76
CA PHE A 89 -1.32 15.09 -5.71
C PHE A 89 -2.08 15.18 -7.04
N GLU A 90 -2.08 16.34 -7.69
CA GLU A 90 -2.75 16.51 -8.99
C GLU A 90 -2.16 15.63 -10.10
N LEU A 91 -0.83 15.46 -10.13
CA LEU A 91 -0.18 14.58 -11.08
C LEU A 91 -0.51 13.12 -10.78
N TRP A 92 -0.44 12.71 -9.50
CA TRP A 92 -0.78 11.36 -9.06
C TRP A 92 -2.24 11.01 -9.36
N LYS A 93 -3.17 11.94 -9.10
CA LYS A 93 -4.60 11.76 -9.35
C LYS A 93 -4.93 11.58 -10.83
N GLY A 94 -4.16 12.22 -11.72
CA GLY A 94 -4.31 12.10 -13.17
C GLY A 94 -3.77 10.78 -13.75
N LEU A 95 -3.05 9.97 -12.97
CA LEU A 95 -2.52 8.69 -13.43
C LEU A 95 -3.60 7.60 -13.51
N GLU A 96 -3.38 6.64 -14.41
CA GLU A 96 -4.15 5.39 -14.47
C GLU A 96 -4.03 4.59 -13.17
N ASN A 97 -5.03 3.73 -12.87
CA ASN A 97 -5.06 2.90 -11.65
C ASN A 97 -3.76 2.11 -11.42
N ARG A 98 -3.23 1.49 -12.49
CA ARG A 98 -1.98 0.73 -12.44
C ARG A 98 -0.80 1.61 -12.01
N ALA A 99 -0.64 2.77 -12.67
CA ALA A 99 0.46 3.69 -12.38
C ALA A 99 0.35 4.26 -10.97
N ARG A 100 -0.86 4.57 -10.50
CA ARG A 100 -1.10 4.98 -9.10
C ARG A 100 -0.68 3.89 -8.11
N LEU A 101 -1.05 2.64 -8.37
CA LEU A 101 -0.76 1.52 -7.48
C LEU A 101 0.75 1.22 -7.41
N LEU A 102 1.44 1.25 -8.56
CA LEU A 102 2.90 1.10 -8.63
C LEU A 102 3.63 2.24 -7.93
N GLN A 103 3.17 3.48 -8.12
CA GLN A 103 3.75 4.64 -7.46
C GLN A 103 3.53 4.62 -5.94
N ASN A 104 2.34 4.19 -5.49
CA ASN A 104 2.07 3.97 -4.08
C ASN A 104 3.00 2.91 -3.50
N HIS A 105 3.16 1.77 -4.18
CA HIS A 105 4.09 0.73 -3.76
C HIS A 105 5.50 1.29 -3.56
N ARG A 106 6.06 1.95 -4.59
CA ARG A 106 7.37 2.59 -4.52
C ARG A 106 7.48 3.59 -3.37
N ALA A 107 6.46 4.45 -3.19
CA ALA A 107 6.47 5.46 -2.14
C ALA A 107 6.49 4.86 -0.74
N TYR A 108 5.69 3.81 -0.49
CA TYR A 108 5.69 3.12 0.80
C TYR A 108 6.97 2.31 1.04
N SER A 109 7.61 1.77 -0.01
CA SER A 109 8.93 1.12 0.11
C SER A 109 10.02 2.10 0.54
N LEU A 110 10.04 3.29 -0.07
CA LEU A 110 10.99 4.35 0.30
C LEU A 110 10.73 4.86 1.73
N LEU A 111 9.47 5.05 2.11
CA LEU A 111 9.10 5.43 3.47
C LEU A 111 9.53 4.37 4.49
N LEU A 112 9.33 3.09 4.18
CA LEU A 112 9.75 2.00 5.05
C LEU A 112 11.26 2.00 5.29
N GLY A 113 12.06 2.17 4.24
CA GLY A 113 13.52 2.31 4.37
C GLY A 113 13.90 3.47 5.30
N ALA A 114 13.34 4.65 5.02
CA ALA A 114 13.58 5.87 5.81
C ALA A 114 13.23 5.72 7.29
N VAL A 115 12.08 5.10 7.60
CA VAL A 115 11.64 4.91 8.98
C VAL A 115 12.49 3.85 9.70
N ARG A 116 12.92 2.80 9.00
CA ARG A 116 13.84 1.80 9.56
C ARG A 116 15.18 2.42 9.94
N GLU A 117 15.73 3.26 9.07
CA GLU A 117 16.96 4.02 9.37
C GLU A 117 16.76 4.93 10.59
N LEU A 118 15.65 5.68 10.65
CA LEU A 118 15.32 6.53 11.79
C LEU A 118 15.18 5.71 13.09
N ALA A 119 14.56 4.52 13.03
CA ALA A 119 14.42 3.64 14.18
C ALA A 119 15.78 3.12 14.68
N GLN A 120 16.73 2.90 13.77
CA GLN A 120 18.09 2.47 14.11
C GLN A 120 18.91 3.60 14.73
N SER A 121 18.72 4.85 14.30
CA SER A 121 19.43 6.01 14.84
C SER A 121 18.81 6.57 16.13
N THR A 122 17.57 6.20 16.45
CA THR A 122 16.85 6.71 17.62
C THR A 122 17.32 6.01 18.91
N VAL A 123 17.75 6.80 19.89
CA VAL A 123 18.14 6.31 21.22
C VAL A 123 17.00 6.32 22.25
N CYS A 124 15.86 6.95 21.93
CA CYS A 124 14.66 6.96 22.77
C CYS A 124 13.88 5.64 22.63
N PRO A 125 13.81 4.78 23.67
CA PRO A 125 13.28 3.42 23.52
C PRO A 125 11.79 3.38 23.14
N TYR A 126 10.98 4.31 23.68
CA TYR A 126 9.56 4.38 23.36
C TYR A 126 9.33 4.74 21.88
N LEU A 127 10.01 5.79 21.42
CA LEU A 127 9.92 6.24 20.03
C LEU A 127 10.44 5.17 19.07
N GLN A 128 11.56 4.52 19.39
CA GLN A 128 12.09 3.41 18.61
C GLN A 128 11.07 2.28 18.45
N ARG A 129 10.39 1.88 19.53
CA ARG A 129 9.34 0.86 19.48
C ARG A 129 8.18 1.26 18.57
N SER A 130 7.72 2.51 18.66
CA SER A 130 6.63 3.03 17.81
C SER A 130 7.03 3.06 16.33
N LEU A 131 8.27 3.45 16.01
CA LEU A 131 8.80 3.44 14.65
C LEU A 131 8.88 2.01 14.08
N LEU A 132 9.36 1.04 14.88
CA LEU A 132 9.41 -0.36 14.47
C LEU A 132 8.01 -0.95 14.26
N HIS A 133 7.06 -0.64 15.14
CA HIS A 133 5.67 -1.04 14.98
C HIS A 133 5.06 -0.48 13.68
N PHE A 134 5.33 0.78 13.38
CA PHE A 134 4.93 1.40 12.13
C PHE A 134 5.55 0.73 10.90
N CYS A 135 6.81 0.31 10.98
CA CYS A 135 7.47 -0.47 9.91
C CYS A 135 6.73 -1.77 9.61
N THR A 136 6.33 -2.54 10.64
CA THR A 136 5.53 -3.76 10.47
C THR A 136 4.23 -3.49 9.73
N GLY A 137 3.57 -2.37 10.04
CA GLY A 137 2.36 -1.96 9.34
C GLY A 137 2.60 -1.57 7.88
N LEU A 138 3.71 -0.90 7.57
CA LEU A 138 4.13 -0.61 6.20
C LEU A 138 4.47 -1.87 5.40
N ASP A 139 5.15 -2.85 6.00
CA ASP A 139 5.40 -4.17 5.39
C ASP A 139 4.07 -4.85 5.01
N GLY A 140 3.08 -4.85 5.92
CA GLY A 140 1.75 -5.39 5.65
C GLY A 140 1.00 -4.66 4.53
N LEU A 141 1.17 -3.33 4.44
CA LEU A 141 0.60 -2.52 3.37
C LEU A 141 1.24 -2.84 2.01
N LEU A 142 2.57 -2.95 1.96
CA LEU A 142 3.30 -3.32 0.75
C LEU A 142 2.91 -4.71 0.26
N GLY A 143 2.75 -5.68 1.18
CA GLY A 143 2.22 -7.00 0.87
C GLY A 143 0.80 -6.94 0.30
N SER A 144 -0.07 -6.11 0.88
CA SER A 144 -1.45 -5.94 0.39
C SER A 144 -1.50 -5.31 -1.01
N ILE A 145 -0.69 -4.27 -1.26
CA ILE A 145 -0.56 -3.63 -2.57
C ILE A 145 0.03 -4.59 -3.60
N SER A 146 1.04 -5.37 -3.24
CA SER A 146 1.64 -6.42 -4.09
C SER A 146 0.62 -7.50 -4.46
N GLY A 147 -0.21 -7.89 -3.50
CA GLY A 147 -1.34 -8.80 -3.73
C GLY A 147 -2.35 -8.22 -4.72
N LEU A 148 -2.70 -6.93 -4.59
CA LEU A 148 -3.59 -6.25 -5.53
C LEU A 148 -2.98 -6.12 -6.94
N LEU A 149 -1.69 -5.76 -7.06
CA LEU A 149 -0.98 -5.72 -8.34
C LEU A 149 -1.07 -7.09 -9.04
N THR A 150 -0.75 -8.16 -8.31
CA THR A 150 -0.80 -9.54 -8.83
C THR A 150 -2.21 -9.94 -9.24
N ALA A 151 -3.21 -9.68 -8.40
CA ALA A 151 -4.61 -10.02 -8.65
C ALA A 151 -5.21 -9.27 -9.86
N LEU A 152 -4.72 -8.06 -10.13
CA LEU A 152 -5.10 -7.27 -11.31
C LEU A 152 -4.26 -7.58 -12.56
N GLY A 153 -3.34 -8.54 -12.48
CA GLY A 153 -2.46 -8.93 -13.60
C GLY A 153 -1.36 -7.92 -13.91
N TYR A 154 -1.04 -7.02 -12.96
CA TYR A 154 0.04 -6.05 -13.10
C TYR A 154 1.37 -6.66 -12.65
N PRO A 155 2.46 -6.49 -13.43
CA PRO A 155 3.78 -6.95 -12.99
C PRO A 155 4.20 -6.18 -11.74
N LEU A 156 4.79 -6.90 -10.79
CA LEU A 156 5.37 -6.30 -9.60
C LEU A 156 6.54 -5.40 -10.01
N PRO A 157 6.71 -4.25 -9.34
CA PRO A 157 7.91 -3.43 -9.53
C PRO A 157 9.15 -4.24 -9.10
N PRO A 158 10.28 -4.11 -9.82
CA PRO A 158 11.53 -4.71 -9.37
C PRO A 158 11.88 -4.17 -7.98
N THR A 159 12.43 -5.03 -7.13
CA THR A 159 13.04 -4.65 -5.86
C THR A 159 14.28 -3.81 -6.18
N GLU A 160 14.28 -2.52 -5.83
CA GLU A 160 15.47 -1.66 -5.84
C GLU A 160 16.33 -1.90 -4.59
#